data_AF-A0A954BMH5-F1
#
_entry.id   AF-A0A954BMH5-F1
#
_cell.length_a   1.000
_cell.length_b   1.000
_cell.length_c   1.000
_cell.angle_alpha   90.00
_cell.angle_beta   90.00
_cell.angle_gamma   90.00
#
_symmetry.space_group_name_H-M   'P 1'
#
loop_
_entity.id
_entity.type
_entity.pdbx_description
1 polymer ?
#
loop_
_entity_poly.entity_id
_entity_poly.type
_entity_poly.pdbx_seq_one_letter_code
_entity_poly.pdbx_strand_id
1 'polypeptide(L)'
;MNLFFRLLRVLFSAYFSKTRTHFMDVHTIRSSVWIGDHDLLGHMTNSRYASFTDLGIMNFMGRTGTMRVFRKHGWIPVIQHEALTYFRSMSFPQKFELQTQMVGWDGTYMCFRHIFVANG
;
A
#
# COMPACT_ATOMS: atom_id res chain seq x y z
N MET A 1 -13.37 7.47 -6.99
CA MET A 1 -12.62 6.60 -7.93
C MET A 1 -12.36 5.27 -7.23
N ASN A 2 -12.89 4.17 -7.79
CA ASN A 2 -12.87 2.84 -7.17
C ASN A 2 -11.42 2.40 -6.87
N LEU A 3 -11.20 1.69 -5.75
CA LEU A 3 -9.88 1.23 -5.30
C LEU A 3 -9.15 0.46 -6.41
N PHE A 4 -9.90 -0.29 -7.22
CA PHE A 4 -9.40 -1.04 -8.37
C PHE A 4 -8.66 -0.18 -9.40
N PHE A 5 -9.15 1.04 -9.70
CA PHE A 5 -8.44 1.95 -10.60
C PHE A 5 -7.12 2.46 -10.00
N ARG A 6 -7.08 2.63 -8.66
CA ARG A 6 -5.86 3.00 -7.96
C ARG A 6 -4.85 1.85 -7.98
N LEU A 7 -5.32 0.62 -7.78
CA LEU A 7 -4.52 -0.60 -7.95
C LEU A 7 -3.90 -0.65 -9.34
N LEU A 8 -4.71 -0.54 -10.39
CA LEU A 8 -4.21 -0.55 -11.77
C LEU A 8 -3.17 0.54 -12.00
N ARG A 9 -3.41 1.77 -11.53
CA ARG A 9 -2.44 2.88 -11.65
C ARG A 9 -1.12 2.57 -10.94
N VAL A 10 -1.18 2.04 -9.72
CA VAL A 10 0.00 1.67 -8.94
C VAL A 10 0.77 0.54 -9.63
N LEU A 11 0.07 -0.51 -10.07
CA LEU A 11 0.68 -1.63 -10.77
C LEU A 11 1.32 -1.20 -12.08
N PHE A 12 0.62 -0.38 -12.87
CA PHE A 12 1.16 0.15 -14.13
C PHE A 12 2.40 0.99 -13.84
N SER A 13 2.33 1.94 -12.91
CA SER A 13 3.48 2.76 -12.53
C SER A 13 4.67 1.93 -12.03
N ALA A 14 4.43 0.90 -11.23
CA ALA A 14 5.47 0.02 -10.72
C ALA A 14 6.05 -0.88 -11.82
N TYR A 15 5.22 -1.39 -12.72
CA TYR A 15 5.63 -2.26 -13.83
C TYR A 15 6.49 -1.52 -14.87
N PHE A 16 6.14 -0.27 -15.17
CA PHE A 16 6.91 0.57 -16.10
C PHE A 16 8.10 1.29 -15.46
N SER A 17 8.23 1.22 -14.13
CA SER A 17 9.39 1.75 -13.42
C SER A 17 10.64 0.93 -13.76
N LYS A 18 11.60 1.53 -14.46
CA LYS A 18 12.90 0.92 -14.75
C LYS A 18 13.80 0.82 -13.51
N THR A 19 13.49 1.57 -12.46
CA THR A 19 14.25 1.58 -11.21
C THR A 19 13.89 0.36 -10.37
N ARG A 20 14.84 -0.57 -10.25
CA ARG A 20 14.80 -1.59 -9.20
C ARG A 20 15.34 -0.97 -7.92
N THR A 21 14.46 -0.77 -6.95
CA THR A 21 14.83 -0.30 -5.61
C THR A 21 15.20 -1.48 -4.73
N HIS A 22 15.92 -1.22 -3.65
CA HIS A 22 16.27 -2.24 -2.67
C HIS A 22 15.04 -2.60 -1.81
N PHE A 23 15.02 -3.80 -1.24
CA PHE A 23 13.86 -4.27 -0.45
C PHE A 23 13.64 -3.44 0.83
N MET A 24 14.70 -2.90 1.40
CA MET A 24 14.63 -2.10 2.64
C MET A 24 14.33 -0.62 2.36
N ASP A 25 14.21 -0.20 1.11
CA ASP A 25 13.90 1.18 0.76
C ASP A 25 12.45 1.51 1.10
N VAL A 26 12.18 2.80 1.34
CA VAL A 26 10.83 3.29 1.54
C VAL A 26 10.15 3.50 0.19
N HIS A 27 9.02 2.84 0.01
CA HIS A 27 8.19 2.94 -1.18
C HIS A 27 6.96 3.81 -0.94
N THR A 28 6.92 4.97 -1.58
CA THR A 28 5.83 5.93 -1.39
C THR A 28 4.78 5.86 -2.49
N ILE A 29 3.50 5.78 -2.10
CA ILE A 29 2.34 5.97 -2.99
C ILE A 29 1.64 7.27 -2.59
N ARG A 30 1.44 8.17 -3.54
CA ARG A 30 0.64 9.38 -3.34
C ARG A 30 -0.82 9.11 -3.73
N SER A 31 -1.74 9.49 -2.85
CA SER A 31 -3.18 9.41 -3.07
C SER A 31 -3.92 10.57 -2.40
N SER A 32 -5.24 10.57 -2.54
CA SER A 32 -6.14 11.47 -1.84
C SER A 32 -7.31 10.68 -1.30
N VAL A 33 -8.00 11.18 -0.27
CA VAL A 33 -9.30 10.65 0.12
C VAL A 33 -10.33 11.13 -0.89
N TRP A 34 -11.16 10.21 -1.40
CA TRP A 34 -12.27 10.49 -2.32
C TRP A 34 -13.60 10.30 -1.61
N ILE A 35 -14.67 10.86 -2.17
CA ILE A 35 -16.04 10.74 -1.63
C ILE A 35 -16.43 9.27 -1.39
N GLY A 36 -16.08 8.36 -2.32
CA GLY A 36 -16.35 6.92 -2.18
C GLY A 36 -15.47 6.16 -1.18
N ASP A 37 -14.59 6.85 -0.47
CA ASP A 37 -13.81 6.29 0.64
C ASP A 37 -14.45 6.61 2.00
N HIS A 38 -15.53 7.39 2.03
CA HIS A 38 -16.15 7.85 3.27
C HIS A 38 -17.13 6.83 3.85
N ASP A 39 -17.21 6.81 5.18
CA ASP A 39 -18.33 6.24 5.91
C ASP A 39 -19.42 7.30 6.12
N LEU A 40 -20.48 6.91 6.83
CA LEU A 40 -21.59 7.80 7.20
C LEU A 40 -21.15 8.94 8.14
N LEU A 41 -20.00 8.83 8.80
CA LEU A 41 -19.46 9.84 9.71
C LEU A 41 -18.60 10.88 8.99
N GLY A 42 -18.44 10.76 7.67
CA GLY A 42 -17.70 11.75 6.88
C GLY A 42 -16.19 11.58 6.97
N HIS A 43 -15.71 10.40 7.37
CA HIS A 43 -14.30 10.06 7.47
C HIS A 43 -13.95 8.89 6.58
N MET A 44 -12.67 8.77 6.20
CA MET A 44 -12.23 7.58 5.49
C MET A 44 -12.49 6.32 6.32
N THR A 45 -13.17 5.33 5.74
CA THR A 45 -13.53 4.12 6.49
C THR A 45 -12.29 3.36 6.95
N ASN A 46 -12.37 2.68 8.09
CA ASN A 46 -11.27 1.86 8.61
C ASN A 46 -10.80 0.80 7.60
N SER A 47 -11.74 0.19 6.86
CA SER A 47 -11.43 -0.81 5.84
C SER A 47 -10.61 -0.25 4.67
N ARG A 48 -10.70 1.06 4.38
CA ARG A 48 -9.90 1.68 3.33
C ARG A 48 -8.43 1.75 3.70
N TYR A 49 -8.07 1.91 4.97
CA TYR A 49 -6.67 1.93 5.39
C TYR A 49 -5.98 0.60 5.06
N ALA A 50 -6.59 -0.54 5.44
CA ALA A 50 -6.10 -1.87 5.08
C ALA A 50 -6.07 -2.08 3.54
N SER A 51 -7.10 -1.61 2.84
CA SER A 51 -7.09 -1.64 1.36
C SER A 51 -5.92 -0.85 0.74
N PHE A 52 -5.44 0.21 1.40
CA PHE A 52 -4.28 0.97 0.93
C PHE A 52 -2.97 0.26 1.27
N THR A 53 -2.84 -0.42 2.42
CA THR A 53 -1.62 -1.18 2.76
C THR A 53 -1.35 -2.28 1.73
N ASP A 54 -2.40 -2.96 1.24
CA ASP A 54 -2.33 -3.89 0.10
C ASP A 54 -1.73 -3.22 -1.15
N LEU A 55 -2.18 -2.01 -1.51
CA LEU A 55 -1.61 -1.25 -2.62
C LEU A 55 -0.12 -0.96 -2.40
N GLY A 56 0.25 -0.67 -1.15
CA GLY A 56 1.64 -0.50 -0.72
C GLY A 56 2.49 -1.73 -1.02
N ILE A 57 2.03 -2.91 -0.63
CA ILE A 57 2.70 -4.19 -0.86
C ILE A 57 2.80 -4.49 -2.36
N MET A 58 1.74 -4.23 -3.13
CA MET A 58 1.75 -4.40 -4.58
C MET A 58 2.76 -3.48 -5.28
N ASN A 59 2.86 -2.21 -4.86
CA ASN A 59 3.88 -1.28 -5.36
C ASN A 59 5.30 -1.76 -5.02
N PHE A 60 5.51 -2.22 -3.78
CA PHE A 60 6.77 -2.82 -3.34
C PHE A 60 7.15 -4.00 -4.24
N MET A 61 6.26 -4.99 -4.40
CA MET A 61 6.53 -6.19 -5.20
C MET A 61 6.78 -5.87 -6.67
N GLY A 62 6.11 -4.86 -7.23
CA GLY A 62 6.34 -4.39 -8.59
C GLY A 62 7.72 -3.75 -8.76
N ARG A 63 8.12 -2.87 -7.83
CA ARG A 63 9.38 -2.11 -7.91
C ARG A 63 10.63 -2.92 -7.58
N THR A 64 10.53 -3.87 -6.67
CA THR A 64 11.65 -4.75 -6.29
C THR A 64 11.73 -6.00 -7.17
N GLY A 65 10.68 -6.29 -7.95
CA GLY A 65 10.60 -7.45 -8.83
C GLY A 65 10.15 -8.74 -8.14
N THR A 66 9.83 -8.71 -6.83
CA THR A 66 9.34 -9.87 -6.07
C THR A 66 8.07 -10.46 -6.68
N MET A 67 7.23 -9.61 -7.30
CA MET A 67 6.03 -10.07 -8.02
C MET A 67 6.36 -11.14 -9.08
N ARG A 68 7.46 -10.96 -9.82
CA ARG A 68 7.88 -11.91 -10.85
C ARG A 68 8.36 -13.22 -10.24
N VAL A 69 9.04 -13.16 -9.10
CA VAL A 69 9.52 -14.33 -8.36
C VAL A 69 8.32 -15.12 -7.82
N PHE A 70 7.36 -14.45 -7.20
CA PHE A 70 6.16 -15.08 -6.64
C PHE A 70 5.36 -15.78 -7.72
N ARG A 71 5.11 -15.09 -8.84
CA ARG A 71 4.42 -15.69 -9.99
C ARG A 71 5.16 -16.88 -10.58
N LYS A 72 6.50 -16.83 -10.67
CA LYS A 72 7.30 -17.95 -11.20
C LYS A 72 7.15 -19.22 -10.36
N HIS A 73 6.96 -19.08 -9.05
CA HIS A 73 6.83 -20.21 -8.13
C HIS A 73 5.36 -20.50 -7.73
N GLY A 74 4.39 -19.79 -8.30
CA GLY A 74 2.98 -19.93 -7.94
C GLY A 74 2.65 -19.49 -6.51
N TRP A 75 3.48 -18.63 -5.91
CA TRP A 75 3.27 -18.15 -4.54
C TRP A 75 2.24 -17.02 -4.49
N ILE A 76 1.39 -17.07 -3.48
CA ILE A 76 0.38 -16.06 -3.18
C ILE A 76 0.66 -15.53 -1.77
N PRO A 77 0.97 -14.23 -1.61
CA PRO A 77 1.16 -13.66 -0.29
C PRO A 77 -0.19 -13.60 0.42
N VAL A 78 -0.19 -13.99 1.69
CA VAL A 78 -1.37 -13.91 2.58
C VAL A 78 -0.98 -13.12 3.81
N ILE A 79 -1.81 -12.12 4.16
CA ILE A 79 -1.65 -11.36 5.39
C ILE A 79 -2.00 -12.27 6.57
N GLN A 80 -1.02 -12.56 7.42
CA GLN A 80 -1.22 -13.36 8.63
C GLN A 80 -1.58 -12.50 9.84
N HIS A 81 -1.03 -11.29 9.91
CA HIS A 81 -1.30 -10.34 10.97
C HIS A 81 -1.19 -8.92 10.43
N GLU A 82 -2.16 -8.08 10.79
CA GLU A 82 -2.15 -6.65 10.53
C GLU A 82 -2.61 -5.92 11.79
N ALA A 83 -1.84 -4.91 12.19
CA ALA A 83 -2.18 -4.03 13.31
C ALA A 83 -2.16 -2.59 12.81
N LEU A 84 -3.29 -1.90 12.98
CA LEU A 84 -3.46 -0.51 12.56
C LEU A 84 -3.71 0.36 13.79
N THR A 85 -2.89 1.42 13.93
CA THR A 85 -3.08 2.44 14.95
C THR A 85 -3.53 3.73 14.29
N TYR A 86 -4.67 4.26 14.72
CA TYR A 86 -5.29 5.45 14.13
C TYR A 86 -5.05 6.65 15.05
N PHE A 87 -4.20 7.58 14.60
CA PHE A 87 -3.91 8.81 15.36
C PHE A 87 -4.81 9.97 14.97
N ARG A 88 -5.12 10.10 13.67
CA ARG A 88 -5.95 11.16 13.12
C ARG A 88 -6.79 10.60 11.99
N SER A 89 -8.02 11.08 11.90
CA SER A 89 -8.91 10.78 10.77
C SER A 89 -8.51 11.58 9.53
N MET A 90 -8.65 10.98 8.36
CA MET A 90 -8.52 11.66 7.07
C MET A 90 -9.89 11.79 6.42
N SER A 91 -10.17 12.97 5.86
CA SER A 91 -11.44 13.27 5.18
C SER A 91 -11.19 13.84 3.79
N PHE A 92 -12.22 13.84 2.95
CA PHE A 92 -12.14 14.42 1.61
C PHE A 92 -11.92 15.94 1.69
N PRO A 93 -11.10 16.54 0.81
CA PRO A 93 -10.29 15.95 -0.27
C PRO A 93 -8.80 15.77 0.13
N GLN A 94 -8.52 15.42 1.38
CA GLN A 94 -7.17 15.43 1.92
C GLN A 94 -6.22 14.52 1.11
N LYS A 95 -5.05 15.06 0.78
CA LYS A 95 -3.96 14.32 0.13
C LYS A 95 -3.12 13.62 1.19
N PHE A 96 -2.69 12.41 0.89
CA PHE A 96 -1.81 11.66 1.76
C PHE A 96 -0.80 10.84 0.96
N GLU A 97 0.29 10.51 1.64
CA GLU A 97 1.30 9.57 1.19
C GLU A 97 1.18 8.29 2.02
N LEU A 98 1.14 7.14 1.36
CA LEU A 98 1.38 5.86 2.00
C LEU A 98 2.85 5.49 1.78
N GLN A 99 3.61 5.45 2.86
CA GLN A 99 4.97 4.96 2.87
C GLN A 99 4.98 3.50 3.32
N THR A 100 5.54 2.63 2.50
CA THR A 100 5.65 1.19 2.76
C THR A 100 7.12 0.79 2.75
N GLN A 101 7.57 0.14 3.82
CA GLN A 101 8.94 -0.35 3.95
C GLN A 101 8.92 -1.80 4.46
N MET A 102 9.69 -2.68 3.85
CA MET A 102 9.96 -3.99 4.44
C MET A 102 10.90 -3.81 5.62
N VAL A 103 10.49 -4.23 6.82
CA VAL A 103 11.32 -4.10 8.03
C VAL A 103 12.18 -5.33 8.29
N GLY A 104 11.84 -6.46 7.68
CA GLY A 104 12.57 -7.71 7.83
C GLY A 104 11.77 -8.89 7.32
N TRP A 105 12.38 -10.06 7.38
CA TRP A 105 11.76 -11.35 7.07
C TRP A 105 12.32 -12.42 7.98
N ASP A 106 11.55 -13.46 8.24
CA ASP A 106 11.99 -14.65 8.94
C ASP A 106 11.27 -15.86 8.34
N GLY A 107 12.04 -16.87 7.89
CA GLY A 107 11.50 -17.99 7.12
C GLY A 107 10.64 -17.55 5.93
N THR A 108 9.35 -17.85 5.98
CA THR A 108 8.35 -17.49 4.96
C THR A 108 7.59 -16.18 5.26
N TYR A 109 7.90 -15.54 6.39
CA TYR A 109 7.23 -14.33 6.85
C TYR A 109 7.97 -13.10 6.35
N MET A 110 7.23 -12.13 5.79
CA MET A 110 7.73 -10.81 5.45
C MET A 110 6.98 -9.78 6.29
N CYS A 111 7.73 -8.90 6.95
CA CYS A 111 7.16 -7.87 7.80
C CYS A 111 7.26 -6.52 7.11
N PHE A 112 6.15 -5.79 7.09
CA PHE A 112 6.05 -4.46 6.51
C PHE A 112 5.63 -3.43 7.54
N ARG A 113 6.19 -2.23 7.42
CA ARG A 113 5.71 -1.04 8.11
C ARG A 113 5.04 -0.13 7.10
N HIS A 114 3.84 0.31 7.45
CA HIS A 114 3.06 1.26 6.68
C HIS A 114 2.87 2.54 7.50
N ILE A 115 3.16 3.69 6.90
CA ILE A 115 2.94 4.99 7.51
C ILE A 115 2.09 5.82 6.55
N PHE A 116 0.93 6.26 7.04
CA PHE A 116 0.11 7.24 6.36
C PHE A 116 0.54 8.63 6.79
N VAL A 117 1.07 9.42 5.85
CA VAL A 117 1.49 10.79 6.07
C VAL A 117 0.51 11.70 5.34
N ALA A 118 -0.29 12.44 6.09
CA ALA A 118 -1.19 13.45 5.54
C ALA A 118 -0.79 14.81 6.09
N ASN A 119 -0.57 15.78 5.20
CA ASN A 119 -0.38 17.16 5.60
C ASN A 119 -1.76 17.75 5.86
N GLY A 120 -2.10 17.94 7.15
CA GLY A 120 -3.39 18.43 7.63
C GLY A 120 -3.36 18.69 9.13
#